data_AF-A0A7C2CH65-F1
#
_entry.id   AF-A0A7C2CH65-F1
#
_cell.length_a   1.000
_cell.length_b   1.000
_cell.length_c   1.000
_cell.angle_alpha   90.00
_cell.angle_beta   90.00
_cell.angle_gamma   90.00
#
_symmetry.space_group_name_H-M   'P 1'
#
loop_
_entity.id
_entity.type
_entity.pdbx_description
1 polymer ?
#
loop_
_entity_poly.entity_id
_entity_poly.type
_entity_poly.pdbx_seq_one_letter_code
_entity_poly.pdbx_strand_id
1 'polypeptide(L)'
;MYRQMARRSMISRKITLFPSSWIYNAGVIGLLRVLDELNVPVVNSIHNDGSVILTQFPNVEDIFKKWLELSSKLEEDRRIINNKNAYYANQTENTIKKRISALIEDDKNEEDKRRLIVSCCFCLEKIKTKKKDVDKLNQAFSNVLLGSEKSFVNMYWVNEARDFVCQKCSFIIMCHHLAFTRLSDGSKIFINAPSFNLMYNLNNFVRKIFGAVPQQEELSKRKILAMSIIEYATKMQVTLGVWTRMNIEIISLSRQRNKRQRIEFFSLPYDVVNILSDRRIASLLNDIGESEILNLILKQKFSFLPEFGYDFLLFSIVKSDEQESHLKNRIIQKHNQIIKKRNSSELAELAEKIFQLYALIEEKRRREKYGYFVSP
;
A
#
# COMPACT_ATOMS: atom_id res chain seq x y z
N MET A 1 -27.95 -13.40 -4.88
CA MET A 1 -28.79 -12.65 -5.84
C MET A 1 -27.91 -12.22 -7.01
N TYR A 2 -27.79 -13.10 -8.02
CA TYR A 2 -26.93 -12.89 -9.20
C TYR A 2 -27.51 -11.77 -10.06
N ARG A 3 -26.84 -10.62 -10.12
CA ARG A 3 -27.17 -9.57 -11.10
C ARG A 3 -26.72 -10.04 -12.49
N GLN A 4 -27.69 -10.22 -13.38
CA GLN A 4 -27.52 -10.41 -14.81
C GLN A 4 -26.58 -9.32 -15.37
N MET A 5 -25.35 -9.71 -15.71
CA MET A 5 -24.43 -8.86 -16.45
C MET A 5 -24.76 -8.97 -17.93
N ALA A 6 -25.19 -7.85 -18.52
CA ALA A 6 -25.08 -7.68 -19.96
C ALA A 6 -23.62 -7.98 -20.36
N ARG A 7 -23.41 -8.89 -21.32
CA ARG A 7 -22.08 -9.19 -21.88
C ARG A 7 -21.51 -7.91 -22.49
N ARG A 8 -20.74 -7.15 -21.71
CA ARG A 8 -19.93 -6.04 -22.21
C ARG A 8 -18.90 -6.63 -23.17
N SER A 9 -18.73 -6.01 -24.34
CA SER A 9 -17.66 -6.40 -25.27
C SER A 9 -16.30 -6.16 -24.59
N MET A 10 -15.50 -7.22 -24.52
CA MET A 10 -14.14 -7.18 -23.99
C MET A 10 -13.16 -7.21 -25.16
N ILE A 11 -12.15 -6.36 -25.11
CA ILE A 11 -11.03 -6.33 -26.06
C ILE A 11 -9.96 -7.30 -25.56
N SER A 12 -9.50 -8.20 -26.42
CA SER A 12 -8.40 -9.12 -26.09
C SER A 12 -7.06 -8.48 -26.40
N ARG A 13 -6.24 -8.30 -25.37
CA ARG A 13 -4.89 -7.73 -25.47
C ARG A 13 -4.06 -8.24 -24.32
N LYS A 14 -2.89 -8.81 -24.59
CA LYS A 14 -1.97 -9.31 -23.54
C LYS A 14 -0.95 -8.24 -23.14
N ILE A 15 -0.99 -7.80 -21.89
CA ILE A 15 -0.01 -6.87 -21.32
C ILE A 15 0.60 -7.48 -20.06
N THR A 16 1.92 -7.58 -20.03
CA THR A 16 2.68 -7.95 -18.84
C THR A 16 3.28 -6.70 -18.21
N LEU A 17 3.13 -6.57 -16.90
CA LEU A 17 3.62 -5.45 -16.09
C LEU A 17 4.50 -6.00 -14.96
N PHE A 18 5.62 -5.34 -14.70
CA PHE A 18 6.58 -5.72 -13.64
C PHE A 18 6.77 -4.56 -12.66
N PRO A 19 6.87 -4.82 -11.34
CA PRO A 19 7.17 -3.76 -10.37
C PRO A 19 8.44 -3.00 -10.73
N SER A 20 8.41 -1.68 -10.60
CA SER A 20 9.56 -0.80 -10.86
C SER A 20 9.60 0.35 -9.85
N SER A 21 9.54 1.60 -10.32
CA SER A 21 9.44 2.79 -9.46
C SER A 21 8.10 2.86 -8.74
N TRP A 22 8.09 3.50 -7.57
CA TRP A 22 6.87 3.58 -6.77
C TRP A 22 5.71 4.29 -7.47
N ILE A 23 5.99 5.30 -8.31
CA ILE A 23 4.96 6.04 -9.05
C ILE A 23 4.34 5.18 -10.14
N TYR A 24 5.15 4.36 -10.81
CA TYR A 24 4.67 3.35 -11.73
C TYR A 24 3.86 2.29 -11.01
N ASN A 25 4.36 1.81 -9.87
CA ASN A 25 3.68 0.80 -9.07
C ASN A 25 2.30 1.28 -8.59
N ALA A 26 2.22 2.52 -8.10
CA ALA A 26 0.97 3.17 -7.77
C ALA A 26 0.06 3.29 -9.02
N GLY A 27 0.62 3.64 -10.18
CA GLY A 27 -0.11 3.67 -11.45
C GLY A 27 -0.76 2.34 -11.80
N VAL A 28 0.01 1.24 -11.71
CA VAL A 28 -0.50 -0.12 -11.98
C VAL A 28 -1.58 -0.50 -10.97
N ILE A 29 -1.36 -0.31 -9.67
CA ILE A 29 -2.37 -0.61 -8.64
C ILE A 29 -3.65 0.22 -8.84
N GLY A 30 -3.50 1.49 -9.24
CA GLY A 30 -4.62 2.35 -9.61
C GLY A 30 -5.39 1.85 -10.84
N LEU A 31 -4.68 1.38 -11.89
CA LEU A 31 -5.30 0.77 -13.06
C LEU A 31 -6.07 -0.50 -12.67
N LEU A 32 -5.47 -1.38 -11.85
CA LEU A 32 -6.14 -2.58 -11.36
C LEU A 32 -7.43 -2.23 -10.62
N ARG A 33 -7.45 -1.16 -9.83
CA ARG A 33 -8.68 -0.68 -9.17
C ARG A 33 -9.76 -0.30 -10.20
N VAL A 34 -9.41 0.43 -11.26
CA VAL A 34 -10.38 0.80 -12.31
C VAL A 34 -10.99 -0.45 -12.96
N LEU A 35 -10.13 -1.43 -13.29
CA LEU A 35 -10.55 -2.67 -13.93
C LEU A 35 -11.40 -3.55 -12.98
N ASP A 36 -11.04 -3.63 -11.70
CA ASP A 36 -11.79 -4.35 -10.66
C ASP A 36 -13.20 -3.78 -10.47
N GLU A 37 -13.33 -2.45 -10.45
CA GLU A 37 -14.63 -1.74 -10.40
C GLU A 37 -15.46 -1.90 -11.68
N LEU A 38 -14.83 -2.35 -12.77
CA LEU A 38 -15.50 -2.77 -14.01
C LEU A 38 -15.77 -4.28 -14.04
N ASN A 39 -15.52 -4.99 -12.94
CA ASN A 39 -15.66 -6.44 -12.76
C ASN A 39 -14.72 -7.27 -13.65
N VAL A 40 -13.57 -6.72 -14.02
CA VAL A 40 -12.47 -7.52 -14.59
C VAL A 40 -11.84 -8.32 -13.45
N PRO A 41 -11.63 -9.65 -13.60
CA PRO A 41 -11.07 -10.49 -12.54
C PRO A 41 -9.56 -10.24 -12.35
N VAL A 42 -9.21 -9.06 -11.85
CA VAL A 42 -7.82 -8.60 -11.73
C VAL A 42 -6.99 -9.47 -10.81
N VAL A 43 -7.58 -10.06 -9.77
CA VAL A 43 -6.88 -10.96 -8.83
C VAL A 43 -6.27 -12.16 -9.58
N ASN A 44 -6.99 -12.71 -10.56
CA ASN A 44 -6.50 -13.82 -11.38
C ASN A 44 -5.40 -13.41 -12.35
N SER A 45 -5.21 -12.10 -12.55
CA SER A 45 -4.17 -11.52 -13.40
C SER A 45 -2.88 -11.23 -12.65
N ILE A 46 -2.86 -11.36 -11.32
CA ILE A 46 -1.67 -11.13 -10.49
C ILE A 46 -0.99 -12.47 -10.21
N HIS A 47 0.27 -12.60 -10.62
CA HIS A 47 1.02 -13.83 -10.48
C HIS A 47 1.86 -13.86 -9.20
N ASN A 48 2.24 -15.06 -8.77
CA ASN A 48 3.04 -15.29 -7.57
C ASN A 48 4.45 -14.68 -7.65
N ASP A 49 4.97 -14.51 -8.87
CA ASP A 49 6.24 -13.82 -9.13
C ASP A 49 6.15 -12.30 -8.94
N GLY A 50 4.96 -11.78 -8.60
CA GLY A 50 4.70 -10.37 -8.38
C GLY A 50 4.44 -9.57 -9.65
N SER A 51 4.37 -10.21 -10.81
CA SER A 51 3.97 -9.60 -12.08
C SER A 51 2.45 -9.56 -12.24
N VAL A 52 1.98 -8.75 -13.20
CA VAL A 52 0.58 -8.71 -13.62
C VAL A 52 0.48 -9.01 -15.11
N ILE A 53 -0.41 -9.93 -15.49
CA ILE A 53 -0.71 -10.25 -16.88
C ILE A 53 -2.19 -9.96 -17.16
N LEU A 54 -2.47 -8.84 -17.81
CA LEU A 54 -3.82 -8.47 -18.26
C LEU A 54 -4.06 -9.05 -19.66
N THR A 55 -5.18 -9.72 -19.88
CA THR A 55 -5.53 -10.34 -21.17
C THR A 55 -6.83 -9.81 -21.77
N GLN A 56 -7.66 -9.14 -20.96
CA GLN A 56 -8.98 -8.64 -21.34
C GLN A 56 -9.19 -7.24 -20.78
N PHE A 57 -9.73 -6.36 -21.62
CA PHE A 57 -10.02 -4.97 -21.26
C PHE A 57 -11.45 -4.59 -21.63
N PRO A 58 -12.15 -3.83 -20.79
CA PRO A 58 -13.35 -3.12 -21.20
C PRO A 58 -13.03 -2.11 -22.31
N ASN A 59 -14.05 -1.61 -23.01
CA ASN A 59 -13.86 -0.60 -24.03
C ASN A 59 -13.33 0.73 -23.44
N VAL A 60 -12.79 1.58 -24.31
CA VAL A 60 -12.19 2.88 -23.97
C VAL A 60 -13.15 3.77 -23.15
N GLU A 61 -14.42 3.77 -23.51
CA GLU A 61 -15.44 4.62 -22.88
C GLU A 61 -15.69 4.20 -21.43
N ASP A 62 -15.83 2.90 -21.18
CA ASP A 62 -16.09 2.34 -19.86
C ASP A 62 -14.90 2.58 -18.92
N ILE A 63 -13.67 2.36 -19.42
CA ILE A 63 -12.44 2.64 -18.66
C ILE A 63 -12.37 4.13 -18.32
N PHE A 64 -12.59 5.02 -19.29
CA PHE A 64 -12.53 6.46 -19.08
C PHE A 64 -13.56 6.93 -18.05
N LYS A 65 -14.83 6.53 -18.21
CA LYS A 65 -15.91 6.91 -17.31
C LYS A 65 -15.63 6.44 -15.87
N LYS A 66 -15.20 5.19 -15.71
CA LYS A 66 -14.89 4.67 -14.37
C LYS A 66 -13.68 5.34 -13.75
N TRP A 67 -12.61 5.55 -14.52
CA TRP A 67 -11.44 6.28 -14.05
C TRP A 67 -11.80 7.71 -13.61
N LEU A 68 -12.62 8.43 -14.38
CA LEU A 68 -13.05 9.78 -14.04
C LEU A 68 -13.95 9.81 -12.80
N GLU A 69 -14.88 8.85 -12.67
CA GLU A 69 -15.74 8.69 -11.50
C GLU A 69 -14.91 8.49 -10.22
N LEU A 70 -13.98 7.53 -10.23
CA LEU A 70 -13.12 7.24 -9.08
C LEU A 70 -12.19 8.41 -8.74
N SER A 71 -11.65 9.07 -9.78
CA SER A 71 -10.79 10.24 -9.61
C SER A 71 -11.54 11.39 -8.93
N SER A 72 -12.77 11.66 -9.38
CA SER A 72 -13.58 12.76 -8.86
C SER A 72 -13.99 12.55 -7.40
N LYS A 73 -14.26 11.29 -7.00
CA LYS A 73 -14.52 10.91 -5.60
C LYS A 73 -13.30 11.09 -4.69
N LEU A 74 -12.08 10.93 -5.21
CA LEU A 74 -10.84 11.03 -4.41
C LEU A 74 -10.28 12.45 -4.32
N GLU A 75 -10.52 13.26 -5.36
CA GLU A 75 -10.04 14.63 -5.47
C GLU A 75 -11.22 15.61 -5.48
N GLU A 76 -12.15 15.49 -4.54
CA GLU A 76 -13.39 16.29 -4.47
C GLU A 76 -13.14 17.81 -4.54
N ASP A 77 -11.98 18.26 -4.01
CA ASP A 77 -11.59 19.68 -3.98
C ASP A 77 -10.99 20.19 -5.31
N ARG A 78 -10.85 19.34 -6.34
CA ARG A 78 -10.17 19.68 -7.59
C ARG A 78 -10.86 19.09 -8.81
N ARG A 79 -10.94 19.90 -9.88
CA ARG A 79 -11.27 19.37 -11.22
C ARG A 79 -10.18 18.40 -11.67
N ILE A 80 -10.57 17.28 -12.27
CA ILE A 80 -9.63 16.24 -12.72
C ILE A 80 -8.95 16.62 -14.05
N ILE A 81 -9.73 17.11 -15.01
CA ILE A 81 -9.28 17.49 -16.37
C ILE A 81 -9.86 18.84 -16.81
N ASN A 82 -9.58 19.27 -18.05
CA ASN A 82 -10.14 20.45 -18.73
C ASN A 82 -9.84 21.81 -18.05
N ASN A 83 -8.72 21.93 -17.33
CA ASN A 83 -8.26 23.19 -16.75
C ASN A 83 -6.72 23.16 -16.55
N LYS A 84 -6.04 24.30 -16.66
CA LYS A 84 -4.62 24.45 -16.30
C LYS A 84 -4.34 24.10 -14.83
N ASN A 85 -5.31 24.38 -13.95
CA ASN A 85 -5.24 24.11 -12.51
C ASN A 85 -5.92 22.78 -12.12
N ALA A 86 -6.34 21.97 -13.10
CA ALA A 86 -6.88 20.64 -12.85
C ALA A 86 -5.82 19.71 -12.23
N TYR A 87 -6.21 18.54 -11.74
CA TYR A 87 -5.25 17.53 -11.27
C TYR A 87 -4.29 17.13 -12.41
N TYR A 88 -4.83 16.88 -13.60
CA TYR A 88 -4.08 16.66 -14.83
C TYR A 88 -4.13 17.91 -15.70
N ALA A 89 -3.09 18.74 -15.59
CA ALA A 89 -3.04 20.01 -16.29
C ALA A 89 -3.16 19.83 -17.80
N ASN A 90 -4.03 20.64 -18.42
CA ASN A 90 -4.21 20.71 -19.87
C ASN A 90 -4.57 19.37 -20.54
N GLN A 91 -5.05 18.39 -19.78
CA GLN A 91 -5.59 17.16 -20.36
C GLN A 91 -7.09 17.33 -20.64
N THR A 92 -7.53 16.77 -21.76
CA THR A 92 -8.93 16.68 -22.17
C THR A 92 -9.40 15.24 -22.25
N GLU A 93 -10.70 15.02 -22.25
CA GLU A 93 -11.30 13.70 -22.44
C GLU A 93 -10.71 12.95 -23.65
N ASN A 94 -10.62 13.63 -24.80
CA ASN A 94 -10.05 13.05 -26.02
C ASN A 94 -8.58 12.62 -25.83
N THR A 95 -7.78 13.42 -25.11
CA THR A 95 -6.38 13.06 -24.84
C THR A 95 -6.28 11.84 -23.93
N ILE A 96 -7.13 11.71 -22.91
CA ILE A 96 -7.15 10.53 -22.04
C ILE A 96 -7.61 9.29 -22.81
N LYS A 97 -8.71 9.40 -23.57
CA LYS A 97 -9.24 8.31 -24.39
C LYS A 97 -8.20 7.79 -25.38
N LYS A 98 -7.43 8.68 -26.02
CA LYS A 98 -6.30 8.29 -26.89
C LYS A 98 -5.24 7.47 -26.14
N ARG A 99 -4.90 7.84 -24.90
CA ARG A 99 -3.94 7.09 -24.05
C ARG A 99 -4.49 5.72 -23.64
N ILE A 100 -5.80 5.63 -23.36
CA ILE A 100 -6.49 4.36 -23.07
C ILE A 100 -6.51 3.46 -24.31
N SER A 101 -6.85 3.99 -25.49
CA SER A 101 -6.77 3.26 -26.76
C SER A 101 -5.37 2.68 -26.96
N ALA A 102 -4.32 3.47 -26.76
CA ALA A 102 -2.94 2.99 -26.88
C ALA A 102 -2.53 1.92 -25.83
N LEU A 103 -3.27 1.80 -24.73
CA LEU A 103 -3.08 0.72 -23.77
C LEU A 103 -3.71 -0.59 -24.28
N ILE A 104 -4.89 -0.53 -24.88
CA ILE A 104 -5.72 -1.71 -25.16
C ILE A 104 -5.73 -2.15 -26.62
N GLU A 105 -5.39 -1.25 -27.54
CA GLU A 105 -5.29 -1.51 -28.98
C GLU A 105 -3.83 -1.81 -29.36
N ASP A 106 -3.64 -2.60 -30.41
CA ASP A 106 -2.30 -2.85 -30.97
C ASP A 106 -1.82 -1.64 -31.78
N ASP A 107 -0.51 -1.38 -31.71
CA ASP A 107 0.11 -0.33 -32.50
C ASP A 107 -0.05 -0.67 -34.00
N LYS A 108 -0.72 0.22 -34.74
CA LYS A 108 -0.75 0.12 -36.21
C LYS A 108 0.66 0.44 -36.71
N ASN A 109 1.40 -0.60 -37.06
CA ASN A 109 2.71 -0.51 -37.70
C ASN A 109 2.59 0.15 -39.08
N GLU A 110 2.51 1.48 -39.09
CA GLU A 110 2.70 2.25 -40.32
C GLU A 110 4.19 2.53 -40.52
N GLU A 111 4.71 2.07 -41.65
CA GLU A 111 6.09 2.26 -42.11
C GLU A 111 6.38 3.72 -42.50
N ASP A 112 6.44 4.61 -41.51
CA ASP A 112 6.80 6.01 -41.74
C ASP A 112 8.28 6.26 -41.38
N LYS A 113 9.11 6.53 -42.41
CA LYS A 113 10.57 6.72 -42.30
C LYS A 113 10.97 7.97 -41.49
N ARG A 114 10.03 8.86 -41.11
CA ARG A 114 10.29 10.08 -40.31
C ARG A 114 10.09 9.92 -38.80
N ARG A 115 9.97 8.69 -38.28
CA ARG A 115 9.76 8.43 -36.85
C ARG A 115 11.06 8.37 -36.07
N LEU A 116 11.08 9.01 -34.90
CA LEU A 116 12.17 8.94 -33.92
C LEU A 116 12.02 7.64 -33.12
N ILE A 117 13.14 6.97 -32.83
CA ILE A 117 13.18 5.83 -31.91
C ILE A 117 13.54 6.38 -30.53
N VAL A 118 12.62 6.25 -29.57
CA VAL A 118 12.78 6.71 -28.19
C VAL A 118 12.45 5.58 -27.23
N SER A 119 13.15 5.52 -26.09
CA SER A 119 12.93 4.50 -25.05
C SER A 119 12.07 5.08 -23.93
N CYS A 120 10.99 4.39 -23.55
CA CYS A 120 10.17 4.83 -22.43
C CYS A 120 10.90 4.65 -21.09
N CYS A 121 10.86 5.65 -20.20
CA CYS A 121 11.52 5.57 -18.89
C CYS A 121 10.88 4.57 -17.91
N PHE A 122 9.65 4.10 -18.17
CA PHE A 122 8.96 3.13 -17.30
C PHE A 122 8.99 1.69 -17.81
N CYS A 123 8.59 1.45 -19.07
CA CYS A 123 8.58 0.10 -19.62
C CYS A 123 9.85 -0.28 -20.39
N LEU A 124 10.78 0.66 -20.60
CA LEU A 124 12.02 0.48 -21.37
C LEU A 124 11.82 0.04 -22.82
N GLU A 125 10.57 0.04 -23.29
CA GLU A 125 10.22 -0.31 -24.65
C GLU A 125 10.64 0.80 -25.61
N LYS A 126 11.28 0.41 -26.72
CA LYS A 126 11.69 1.32 -27.79
C LYS A 126 10.53 1.53 -28.74
N ILE A 127 10.09 2.77 -28.90
CA ILE A 127 8.90 3.13 -29.69
C ILE A 127 9.29 4.09 -30.79
N LYS A 128 8.73 3.86 -31.97
CA LYS A 128 8.81 4.75 -33.12
C LYS A 128 7.70 5.79 -33.05
N THR A 129 8.01 7.03 -32.71
CA THR A 129 7.01 8.12 -32.59
C THR A 129 7.42 9.37 -33.37
N LYS A 130 6.45 10.23 -33.68
CA LYS A 130 6.72 11.55 -34.28
C LYS A 130 7.17 12.51 -33.18
N LYS A 131 8.06 13.45 -33.49
CA LYS A 131 8.59 14.44 -32.51
C LYS A 131 7.49 15.18 -31.73
N LYS A 132 6.34 15.44 -32.35
CA LYS A 132 5.18 16.11 -31.75
C LYS A 132 4.38 15.24 -30.77
N ASP A 133 4.50 13.92 -30.88
CA ASP A 133 3.78 12.92 -30.09
C ASP A 133 4.67 12.35 -28.96
N VAL A 134 5.84 12.95 -28.74
CA VAL A 134 6.75 12.65 -27.62
C VAL A 134 6.20 13.31 -26.36
N ASP A 135 5.49 12.53 -25.55
CA ASP A 135 5.09 12.95 -24.22
C ASP A 135 6.27 12.89 -23.26
N LYS A 136 6.54 14.02 -22.60
CA LYS A 136 7.57 14.14 -21.57
C LYS A 136 6.92 14.06 -20.20
N LEU A 137 7.58 13.39 -19.26
CA LEU A 137 7.14 13.32 -17.88
C LEU A 137 7.04 14.75 -17.30
N ASN A 138 5.83 15.28 -17.14
CA ASN A 138 5.60 16.65 -16.70
C ASN A 138 4.26 16.77 -15.94
N GLN A 139 3.87 18.01 -15.62
CA GLN A 139 2.64 18.34 -14.89
C GLN A 139 1.33 17.78 -15.50
N ALA A 140 1.32 17.46 -16.80
CA ALA A 140 0.18 16.80 -17.45
C ALA A 140 -0.15 15.43 -16.84
N PHE A 141 0.84 14.77 -16.23
CA PHE A 141 0.71 13.46 -15.59
C PHE A 141 0.35 13.57 -14.10
N SER A 142 0.63 14.70 -13.47
CA SER A 142 0.17 15.06 -12.12
C SER A 142 0.67 16.45 -11.74
N ASN A 143 -0.24 17.39 -11.44
CA ASN A 143 0.15 18.64 -10.79
C ASN A 143 0.64 18.43 -9.35
N VAL A 144 0.40 17.26 -8.77
CA VAL A 144 0.71 16.93 -7.36
C VAL A 144 2.02 16.20 -7.18
N LEU A 145 2.42 15.36 -8.14
CA LEU A 145 3.63 14.55 -8.06
C LEU A 145 4.68 14.88 -9.12
N LEU A 146 4.33 15.60 -10.20
CA LEU A 146 5.22 15.88 -11.33
C LEU A 146 5.25 17.39 -11.62
N GLY A 147 5.40 18.17 -10.55
CA GLY A 147 5.54 19.62 -10.56
C GLY A 147 6.83 20.10 -11.22
N SER A 148 7.10 21.41 -11.14
CA SER A 148 8.34 21.98 -11.69
C SER A 148 9.56 21.39 -10.98
N GLU A 149 10.51 20.87 -11.77
CA GLU A 149 11.81 20.34 -11.33
C GLU A 149 12.58 21.33 -10.45
N LYS A 150 12.47 22.64 -10.76
CA LYS A 150 13.08 23.72 -9.98
C LYS A 150 12.44 23.94 -8.61
N SER A 151 11.20 23.49 -8.43
CA SER A 151 10.41 23.73 -7.22
C SER A 151 10.39 22.51 -6.29
N PHE A 152 10.64 21.31 -6.82
CA PHE A 152 10.55 20.05 -6.09
C PHE A 152 11.50 18.98 -6.70
N VAL A 153 12.74 18.95 -6.21
CA VAL A 153 13.85 18.14 -6.78
C VAL A 153 13.58 16.62 -6.74
N ASN A 154 12.78 16.12 -5.78
CA ASN A 154 12.55 14.68 -5.58
C ASN A 154 11.24 14.14 -6.18
N MET A 155 10.55 14.93 -7.02
CA MET A 155 9.24 14.54 -7.59
C MET A 155 9.33 13.49 -8.69
N TYR A 156 10.41 13.51 -9.47
CA TYR A 156 10.60 12.58 -10.59
C TYR A 156 11.31 11.28 -10.17
N TRP A 157 11.61 11.12 -8.87
CA TRP A 157 12.39 10.00 -8.32
C TRP A 157 13.77 9.88 -8.98
N VAL A 158 13.99 8.87 -9.82
CA VAL A 158 15.21 8.68 -10.65
C VAL A 158 15.06 9.20 -12.08
N ASN A 159 13.90 9.77 -12.43
CA ASN A 159 13.63 10.32 -13.75
C ASN A 159 13.86 11.84 -13.77
N GLU A 160 13.79 12.42 -14.95
CA GLU A 160 13.83 13.86 -15.21
C GLU A 160 12.54 14.34 -15.90
N ALA A 161 12.26 15.65 -15.83
CA ALA A 161 11.08 16.26 -16.47
C ALA A 161 11.07 16.17 -18.01
N ARG A 162 12.13 15.62 -18.60
CA ARG A 162 12.31 15.45 -20.04
C ARG A 162 12.24 14.00 -20.49
N ASP A 163 12.15 13.07 -19.55
CA ASP A 163 12.10 11.66 -19.87
C ASP A 163 10.83 11.31 -20.64
N PHE A 164 11.02 10.50 -21.67
CA PHE A 164 9.95 10.09 -22.55
C PHE A 164 9.07 9.04 -21.89
N VAL A 165 7.76 9.27 -21.94
CA VAL A 165 6.75 8.30 -21.49
C VAL A 165 5.92 7.87 -22.69
N CYS A 166 5.83 6.56 -22.93
CA CYS A 166 4.97 6.04 -23.99
C CYS A 166 3.48 6.23 -23.67
N GLN A 167 2.63 6.21 -24.68
CA GLN A 167 1.19 6.40 -24.51
C GLN A 167 0.57 5.36 -23.56
N LYS A 168 1.00 4.09 -23.68
CA LYS A 168 0.62 2.98 -22.79
C LYS A 168 0.96 3.28 -21.31
N CYS A 169 2.23 3.58 -21.03
CA CYS A 169 2.66 3.93 -19.68
C CYS A 169 2.03 5.22 -19.20
N SER A 170 1.69 6.14 -20.10
CA SER A 170 1.08 7.41 -19.70
C SER A 170 -0.25 7.20 -18.99
N PHE A 171 -1.18 6.41 -19.56
CA PHE A 171 -2.44 6.15 -18.87
C PHE A 171 -2.24 5.37 -17.56
N ILE A 172 -1.32 4.41 -17.53
CA ILE A 172 -0.96 3.69 -16.30
C ILE A 172 -0.50 4.66 -15.22
N ILE A 173 0.44 5.56 -15.54
CA ILE A 173 0.93 6.56 -14.60
C ILE A 173 -0.19 7.50 -14.18
N MET A 174 -1.09 7.90 -15.07
CA MET A 174 -2.25 8.72 -14.72
C MET A 174 -3.24 8.03 -13.77
N CYS A 175 -3.07 6.74 -13.45
CA CYS A 175 -3.89 6.06 -12.45
C CYS A 175 -3.28 6.11 -11.03
N HIS A 176 -2.08 6.69 -10.83
CA HIS A 176 -1.35 6.60 -9.56
C HIS A 176 -2.13 7.08 -8.33
N HIS A 177 -2.89 8.16 -8.44
CA HIS A 177 -3.67 8.75 -7.33
C HIS A 177 -4.76 7.81 -6.83
N LEU A 178 -5.29 6.94 -7.70
CA LEU A 178 -6.31 5.95 -7.34
C LEU A 178 -5.78 4.84 -6.42
N ALA A 179 -4.45 4.66 -6.34
CA ALA A 179 -3.84 3.71 -5.42
C ALA A 179 -3.81 4.23 -3.98
N PHE A 180 -3.79 5.55 -3.79
CA PHE A 180 -3.68 6.16 -2.48
C PHE A 180 -4.97 6.05 -1.66
N THR A 181 -4.80 5.92 -0.34
CA THR A 181 -5.88 5.97 0.66
C THR A 181 -5.73 7.27 1.47
N ARG A 182 -6.81 8.06 1.54
CA ARG A 182 -6.87 9.26 2.37
C ARG A 182 -7.11 8.85 3.83
N LEU A 183 -6.29 9.35 4.73
CA LEU A 183 -6.40 9.15 6.17
C LEU A 183 -7.18 10.30 6.84
N SER A 184 -7.54 10.11 8.12
CA SER A 184 -8.27 11.11 8.92
C SER A 184 -7.48 12.42 9.12
N ASP A 185 -6.14 12.34 9.18
CA ASP A 185 -5.24 13.50 9.24
C ASP A 185 -5.15 14.28 7.91
N GLY A 186 -5.86 13.82 6.87
CA GLY A 186 -5.85 14.39 5.53
C GLY A 186 -4.65 14.01 4.66
N SER A 187 -3.70 13.23 5.19
CA SER A 187 -2.62 12.66 4.39
C SER A 187 -3.13 11.55 3.48
N LYS A 188 -2.44 11.32 2.37
CA LYS A 188 -2.73 10.23 1.44
C LYS A 188 -1.58 9.24 1.49
N ILE A 189 -1.85 7.96 1.69
CA ILE A 189 -0.82 6.92 1.79
C ILE A 189 -0.96 5.84 0.72
N PHE A 190 0.17 5.28 0.30
CA PHE A 190 0.28 4.11 -0.56
C PHE A 190 1.39 3.21 -0.02
N ILE A 191 1.15 1.90 0.07
CA ILE A 191 2.20 0.93 0.44
C ILE A 191 2.86 0.42 -0.84
N ASN A 192 4.13 0.78 -1.04
CA ASN A 192 4.97 0.28 -2.12
C ASN A 192 5.74 -0.96 -1.65
N ALA A 193 5.89 -1.94 -2.53
CA ALA A 193 6.58 -3.20 -2.26
C ALA A 193 7.07 -3.83 -3.59
N PRO A 194 7.97 -4.84 -3.57
CA PRO A 194 8.54 -5.40 -4.80
C PRO A 194 7.63 -6.43 -5.51
N SER A 195 6.33 -6.47 -5.21
CA SER A 195 5.37 -7.40 -5.80
C SER A 195 3.99 -6.76 -5.93
N PHE A 196 3.37 -6.85 -7.10
CA PHE A 196 2.00 -6.38 -7.29
C PHE A 196 0.99 -7.14 -6.45
N ASN A 197 1.22 -8.43 -6.19
CA ASN A 197 0.38 -9.21 -5.29
C ASN A 197 0.41 -8.63 -3.88
N LEU A 198 1.60 -8.35 -3.36
CA LEU A 198 1.76 -7.76 -2.04
C LEU A 198 1.15 -6.36 -1.99
N MET A 199 1.46 -5.49 -2.96
CA MET A 199 0.92 -4.14 -3.00
C MET A 199 -0.61 -4.11 -3.13
N TYR A 200 -1.21 -4.95 -3.96
CA TYR A 200 -2.66 -5.00 -4.15
C TYR A 200 -3.35 -5.41 -2.84
N ASN A 201 -2.86 -6.46 -2.17
CA ASN A 201 -3.43 -6.91 -0.90
C ASN A 201 -3.26 -5.87 0.23
N LEU A 202 -2.06 -5.33 0.42
CA LEU A 202 -1.79 -4.35 1.48
C LEU A 202 -2.62 -3.08 1.30
N ASN A 203 -2.66 -2.52 0.09
CA ASN A 203 -3.42 -1.29 -0.16
C ASN A 203 -4.94 -1.51 -0.12
N ASN A 204 -5.43 -2.69 -0.50
CA ASN A 204 -6.85 -3.03 -0.34
C ASN A 204 -7.24 -3.18 1.13
N PHE A 205 -6.39 -3.79 1.95
CA PHE A 205 -6.59 -3.83 3.39
C PHE A 205 -6.64 -2.41 3.97
N VAL A 206 -5.64 -1.59 3.66
CA VAL A 206 -5.57 -0.21 4.18
C VAL A 206 -6.82 0.58 3.81
N ARG A 207 -7.29 0.45 2.57
CA ARG A 207 -8.49 1.15 2.11
C ARG A 207 -9.75 0.69 2.83
N LYS A 208 -9.91 -0.61 3.06
CA LYS A 208 -11.07 -1.18 3.76
C LYS A 208 -11.13 -0.77 5.23
N ILE A 209 -9.98 -0.74 5.91
CA ILE A 209 -9.91 -0.49 7.36
C ILE A 209 -9.79 1.01 7.69
N PHE A 210 -8.98 1.76 6.95
CA PHE A 210 -8.65 3.16 7.27
C PHE A 210 -9.30 4.17 6.31
N GLY A 211 -9.78 3.75 5.14
CA GLY A 211 -10.38 4.65 4.14
C GLY A 211 -11.85 4.98 4.38
N ALA A 212 -12.56 4.22 5.23
CA ALA A 212 -14.01 4.33 5.44
C ALA A 212 -14.41 4.91 6.81
N VAL A 213 -13.46 5.23 7.69
CA VAL A 213 -13.73 5.56 9.09
C VAL A 213 -13.09 6.90 9.46
N PRO A 214 -13.86 7.89 9.97
CA PRO A 214 -13.28 9.01 10.69
C PRO A 214 -12.73 8.46 12.01
N GLN A 215 -11.52 7.92 11.97
CA GLN A 215 -10.88 7.37 13.16
C GLN A 215 -10.61 8.51 14.14
N GLN A 216 -11.23 8.41 15.32
CA GLN A 216 -11.03 9.31 16.46
C GLN A 216 -9.62 9.17 17.06
N GLU A 217 -8.90 8.08 16.74
CA GLU A 217 -7.51 7.85 17.13
C GLU A 217 -6.58 8.11 15.93
N GLU A 218 -5.62 9.02 16.12
CA GLU A 218 -4.55 9.28 15.16
C GLU A 218 -3.58 8.08 15.14
N LEU A 219 -3.84 7.10 14.27
CA LEU A 219 -2.95 5.97 14.08
C LEU A 219 -1.70 6.42 13.32
N SER A 220 -0.53 6.13 13.90
CA SER A 220 0.73 6.43 13.23
C SER A 220 0.88 5.57 11.97
N LYS A 221 1.50 6.13 10.92
CA LYS A 221 1.78 5.43 9.66
C LYS A 221 2.54 4.11 9.89
N ARG A 222 3.40 4.05 10.91
CA ARG A 222 4.10 2.82 11.34
C ARG A 222 3.15 1.74 11.84
N LYS A 223 2.13 2.09 12.64
CA LYS A 223 1.10 1.16 13.07
C LYS A 223 0.29 0.64 11.89
N ILE A 224 -0.09 1.52 10.96
CA ILE A 224 -0.82 1.12 9.74
C ILE A 224 0.00 0.09 8.94
N LEU A 225 1.29 0.35 8.72
CA LEU A 225 2.16 -0.59 8.02
C LEU A 225 2.26 -1.93 8.76
N ALA A 226 2.43 -1.89 10.08
CA ALA A 226 2.53 -3.08 10.92
C ALA A 226 1.28 -3.95 10.85
N MET A 227 0.09 -3.34 11.02
CA MET A 227 -1.19 -4.02 10.93
C MET A 227 -1.39 -4.63 9.53
N SER A 228 -0.98 -3.92 8.48
CA SER A 228 -1.08 -4.42 7.10
C SER A 228 -0.19 -5.66 6.88
N ILE A 229 1.01 -5.68 7.45
CA ILE A 229 1.92 -6.84 7.37
C ILE A 229 1.37 -8.03 8.16
N ILE A 230 0.86 -7.80 9.37
CA ILE A 230 0.22 -8.83 10.20
C ILE A 230 -0.94 -9.46 9.42
N GLU A 231 -1.85 -8.64 8.90
CA GLU A 231 -3.00 -9.10 8.11
C GLU A 231 -2.57 -9.94 6.90
N TYR A 232 -1.56 -9.47 6.17
CA TYR A 232 -1.05 -10.19 5.01
C TYR A 232 -0.49 -11.56 5.41
N ALA A 233 0.30 -11.61 6.49
CA ALA A 233 0.90 -12.85 6.99
C ALA A 233 -0.15 -13.85 7.50
N THR A 234 -1.23 -13.38 8.13
CA THR A 234 -2.31 -14.24 8.62
C THR A 234 -3.18 -14.76 7.49
N LYS A 235 -3.59 -13.90 6.54
CA LYS A 235 -4.54 -14.27 5.47
C LYS A 235 -3.93 -15.03 4.32
N MET A 236 -2.74 -14.65 3.88
CA MET A 236 -2.19 -15.16 2.62
C MET A 236 -1.36 -16.44 2.80
N GLN A 237 -1.10 -16.86 4.05
CA GLN A 237 -0.29 -18.04 4.37
C GLN A 237 1.10 -18.05 3.69
N VAL A 238 1.65 -16.89 3.36
CA VAL A 238 2.91 -16.75 2.61
C VAL A 238 4.06 -16.38 3.55
N THR A 239 5.23 -16.97 3.32
CA THR A 239 6.48 -16.50 3.93
C THR A 239 7.10 -15.44 3.02
N LEU A 240 7.24 -14.21 3.52
CA LEU A 240 7.90 -13.16 2.77
C LEU A 240 9.42 -13.40 2.75
N GLY A 241 10.02 -13.38 1.56
CA GLY A 241 11.47 -13.42 1.40
C GLY A 241 12.15 -12.22 2.09
N VAL A 242 13.44 -12.36 2.44
CA VAL A 242 14.23 -11.30 3.11
C VAL A 242 14.17 -9.99 2.31
N TRP A 243 14.42 -10.04 0.99
CA TRP A 243 14.37 -8.89 0.10
C TRP A 243 13.00 -8.22 0.03
N THR A 244 11.92 -9.01 0.03
CA THR A 244 10.57 -8.48 0.05
C THR A 244 10.30 -7.69 1.33
N ARG A 245 10.72 -8.24 2.48
CA ARG A 245 10.53 -7.61 3.80
C ARG A 245 11.29 -6.30 3.95
N MET A 246 12.48 -6.20 3.37
CA MET A 246 13.30 -4.98 3.43
C MET A 246 12.77 -3.83 2.58
N ASN A 247 11.96 -4.12 1.54
CA ASN A 247 11.51 -3.13 0.55
C ASN A 247 10.01 -2.83 0.64
N ILE A 248 9.40 -2.98 1.82
CA ILE A 248 8.03 -2.50 2.07
C ILE A 248 8.10 -1.11 2.69
N GLU A 249 7.45 -0.14 2.04
CA GLU A 249 7.44 1.25 2.48
C GLU A 249 6.07 1.89 2.31
N ILE A 250 5.71 2.80 3.21
CA ILE A 250 4.61 3.73 3.01
C ILE A 250 5.16 4.98 2.35
N ILE A 251 4.46 5.39 1.30
CA ILE A 251 4.62 6.68 0.64
C ILE A 251 3.46 7.55 1.10
N SER A 252 3.78 8.66 1.74
CA SER A 252 2.80 9.57 2.29
C SER A 252 2.88 10.94 1.63
N LEU A 253 1.73 11.41 1.14
CA LEU A 253 1.53 12.74 0.62
C LEU A 253 0.79 13.56 1.68
N SER A 254 1.43 14.60 2.19
CA SER A 254 0.82 15.53 3.14
C SER A 254 0.88 16.97 2.60
N ARG A 255 -0.06 17.80 3.05
CA ARG A 255 -0.09 19.22 2.70
C ARG A 255 0.33 20.04 3.90
N GLN A 256 1.42 20.79 3.77
CA GLN A 256 1.83 21.71 4.83
C GLN A 256 0.93 22.95 4.90
N ARG A 257 0.96 23.64 6.05
CA ARG A 257 0.27 24.93 6.28
C ARG A 257 0.49 25.95 5.15
N ASN A 258 1.67 25.92 4.52
CA ASN A 258 2.03 26.81 3.40
C ASN A 258 1.51 26.33 2.02
N LYS A 259 0.54 25.42 1.98
CA LYS A 259 -0.03 24.77 0.77
C LYS A 259 0.96 23.94 -0.06
N ARG A 260 2.24 23.83 0.33
CA ARG A 260 3.24 22.96 -0.30
C ARG A 260 2.96 21.50 0.02
N GLN A 261 3.13 20.64 -0.97
CA GLN A 261 3.01 19.19 -0.82
C GLN A 261 4.35 18.60 -0.40
N ARG A 262 4.30 17.66 0.54
CA ARG A 262 5.47 16.92 1.02
C ARG A 262 5.25 15.43 0.74
N ILE A 263 6.27 14.79 0.20
CA ILE A 263 6.34 13.34 0.03
C ILE A 263 7.27 12.81 1.12
N GLU A 264 6.79 11.85 1.90
CA GLU A 264 7.54 11.19 2.96
C GLU A 264 7.52 9.69 2.75
N PHE A 265 8.65 9.04 3.02
CA PHE A 265 8.82 7.59 2.95
C PHE A 265 8.98 7.04 4.36
N PHE A 266 8.21 5.99 4.69
CA PHE A 266 8.26 5.34 6.00
C PHE A 266 8.42 3.84 5.82
N SER A 267 9.49 3.28 6.38
CA SER A 267 9.69 1.84 6.50
C SER A 267 9.70 1.42 7.97
N LEU A 268 9.57 0.13 8.21
CA LEU A 268 9.84 -0.48 9.52
C LEU A 268 11.24 -1.10 9.50
N PRO A 269 11.93 -1.15 10.66
CA PRO A 269 13.18 -1.90 10.77
C PRO A 269 12.99 -3.35 10.33
N TYR A 270 14.02 -3.94 9.71
CA TYR A 270 13.98 -5.31 9.21
C TYR A 270 13.51 -6.30 10.28
N ASP A 271 14.08 -6.23 11.49
CA ASP A 271 13.73 -7.11 12.61
C ASP A 271 12.24 -7.05 12.96
N VAL A 272 11.65 -5.85 12.88
CA VAL A 272 10.21 -5.65 13.11
C VAL A 272 9.41 -6.31 11.99
N VAL A 273 9.72 -6.06 10.72
CA VAL A 273 9.00 -6.70 9.59
C VAL A 273 9.15 -8.22 9.65
N ASN A 274 10.34 -8.71 9.99
CA ASN A 274 10.65 -10.12 10.13
C ASN A 274 9.78 -10.81 11.21
N ILE A 275 9.61 -10.15 12.36
CA ILE A 275 8.71 -10.62 13.43
C ILE A 275 7.26 -10.57 12.98
N LEU A 276 6.80 -9.43 12.45
CA LEU A 276 5.41 -9.21 12.07
C LEU A 276 4.94 -10.08 10.89
N SER A 277 5.87 -10.52 10.05
CA SER A 277 5.60 -11.43 8.93
C SER A 277 5.65 -12.91 9.32
N ASP A 278 6.03 -13.24 10.56
CA ASP A 278 5.91 -14.62 11.05
C ASP A 278 4.45 -14.96 11.28
N ARG A 279 3.95 -16.03 10.63
CA ARG A 279 2.55 -16.41 10.75
C ARG A 279 2.11 -16.66 12.20
N ARG A 280 2.95 -17.31 13.02
CA ARG A 280 2.59 -17.66 14.41
C ARG A 280 2.52 -16.39 15.26
N ILE A 281 3.51 -15.51 15.11
CA ILE A 281 3.55 -14.23 15.83
C ILE A 281 2.42 -13.31 15.35
N ALA A 282 2.18 -13.22 14.04
CA ALA A 282 1.13 -12.41 13.45
C ALA A 282 -0.27 -12.85 13.91
N SER A 283 -0.55 -14.15 13.90
CA SER A 283 -1.81 -14.70 14.43
C SER A 283 -1.99 -14.32 15.89
N LEU A 284 -0.96 -14.53 16.70
CA LEU A 284 -1.02 -14.26 18.13
C LEU A 284 -1.18 -12.77 18.43
N LEU A 285 -0.54 -11.89 17.65
CA LEU A 285 -0.72 -10.44 17.76
C LEU A 285 -2.13 -10.00 17.38
N ASN A 286 -2.70 -10.60 16.33
CA ASN A 286 -4.07 -10.36 15.93
C ASN A 286 -5.06 -10.81 17.02
N ASP A 287 -4.81 -11.97 17.63
CA ASP A 287 -5.63 -12.52 18.72
C ASP A 287 -5.50 -11.72 20.02
N ILE A 288 -4.32 -11.15 20.30
CA ILE A 288 -4.09 -10.25 21.44
C ILE A 288 -4.85 -8.93 21.24
N GLY A 289 -4.77 -8.33 20.06
CA GLY A 289 -5.54 -7.12 19.70
C GLY A 289 -5.16 -5.84 20.46
N GLU A 290 -4.10 -5.85 21.27
CA GLU A 290 -3.70 -4.72 22.12
C GLU A 290 -2.64 -3.81 21.48
N SER A 291 -2.99 -2.53 21.29
CA SER A 291 -2.14 -1.52 20.65
C SER A 291 -0.83 -1.29 21.41
N GLU A 292 -0.85 -1.39 22.74
CA GLU A 292 0.34 -1.25 23.59
C GLU A 292 1.36 -2.38 23.35
N ILE A 293 0.89 -3.62 23.22
CA ILE A 293 1.71 -4.78 22.91
C ILE A 293 2.35 -4.64 21.52
N LEU A 294 1.55 -4.21 20.52
CA LEU A 294 2.09 -3.91 19.20
C LEU A 294 3.16 -2.80 19.26
N ASN A 295 2.95 -1.75 20.07
CA ASN A 295 3.93 -0.67 20.21
C ASN A 295 5.26 -1.13 20.81
N LEU A 296 5.26 -2.10 21.73
CA LEU A 296 6.49 -2.70 22.25
C LEU A 296 7.29 -3.35 21.12
N ILE A 297 6.62 -4.07 20.22
CA ILE A 297 7.25 -4.69 19.05
C ILE A 297 7.81 -3.64 18.10
N LEU A 298 7.02 -2.61 17.77
CA LEU A 298 7.46 -1.53 16.86
C LEU A 298 8.66 -0.75 17.41
N LYS A 299 8.76 -0.63 18.74
CA LYS A 299 9.88 0.00 19.43
C LYS A 299 11.04 -0.96 19.73
N GLN A 300 10.94 -2.23 19.32
CA GLN A 300 11.90 -3.30 19.59
C GLN A 300 12.17 -3.52 21.09
N LYS A 301 11.15 -3.24 21.92
CA LYS A 301 11.16 -3.37 23.39
C LYS A 301 10.59 -4.72 23.82
N PHE A 302 11.05 -5.82 23.22
CA PHE A 302 10.51 -7.16 23.44
C PHE A 302 10.67 -7.66 24.89
N SER A 303 11.75 -7.23 25.57
CA SER A 303 12.04 -7.60 26.95
C SER A 303 11.00 -7.13 27.97
N PHE A 304 10.11 -6.22 27.58
CA PHE A 304 9.01 -5.75 28.43
C PHE A 304 7.74 -6.60 28.31
N LEU A 305 7.64 -7.49 27.31
CA LEU A 305 6.47 -8.37 27.16
C LEU A 305 6.22 -9.25 28.40
N PRO A 306 7.23 -9.90 29.01
CA PRO A 306 7.01 -10.70 30.21
C PRO A 306 6.50 -9.88 31.40
N GLU A 307 6.91 -8.61 31.52
CA GLU A 307 6.43 -7.71 32.58
C GLU A 307 4.92 -7.44 32.43
N PHE A 308 4.46 -7.20 31.20
CA PHE A 308 3.02 -7.07 30.92
C PHE A 308 2.25 -8.37 31.21
N GLY A 309 2.78 -9.51 30.78
CA GLY A 309 2.17 -10.81 31.05
C GLY A 309 2.07 -11.08 32.56
N TYR A 310 3.14 -10.77 33.31
CA TYR A 310 3.17 -10.93 34.76
C TYR A 310 2.15 -10.03 35.46
N ASP A 311 2.06 -8.75 35.09
CA ASP A 311 1.08 -7.82 35.66
C ASP A 311 -0.36 -8.35 35.50
N PHE A 312 -0.72 -8.86 34.31
CA PHE A 312 -2.07 -9.38 34.05
C PHE A 312 -2.34 -10.72 34.74
N LEU A 313 -1.36 -11.62 34.78
CA LEU A 313 -1.47 -12.88 35.50
C LEU A 313 -1.65 -12.63 37.00
N LEU A 314 -0.82 -11.77 37.58
CA LEU A 314 -0.89 -11.41 38.99
C LEU A 314 -2.26 -10.79 39.33
N PHE A 315 -2.73 -9.86 38.50
CA PHE A 315 -4.05 -9.25 38.68
C PHE A 315 -5.18 -10.30 38.68
N SER A 316 -5.07 -11.35 37.85
CA SER A 316 -6.07 -12.40 37.74
C SER A 316 -6.14 -13.35 38.94
N ILE A 317 -5.03 -13.56 39.65
CA ILE A 317 -4.90 -14.54 40.74
C ILE A 317 -5.08 -13.92 42.12
N VAL A 318 -4.56 -12.70 42.32
CA VAL A 318 -4.53 -12.02 43.62
C VAL A 318 -5.95 -11.84 44.17
N LYS A 319 -6.15 -12.08 45.48
CA LYS A 319 -7.45 -11.94 46.14
C LYS A 319 -7.63 -10.50 46.63
N SER A 320 -8.73 -10.21 47.32
CA SER A 320 -9.13 -8.83 47.67
C SER A 320 -8.83 -8.54 49.14
N ASP A 321 -7.55 -8.66 49.50
CA ASP A 321 -7.05 -8.45 50.87
C ASP A 321 -6.32 -7.08 50.94
N GLU A 322 -6.12 -6.48 52.12
CA GLU A 322 -5.67 -5.07 52.23
C GLU A 322 -4.30 -4.76 51.57
N GLN A 323 -3.28 -5.59 51.77
CA GLN A 323 -1.97 -5.41 51.11
C GLN A 323 -2.02 -5.73 49.61
N GLU A 324 -2.85 -6.70 49.24
CA GLU A 324 -3.06 -7.16 47.86
C GLU A 324 -3.84 -6.13 47.03
N SER A 325 -4.70 -5.34 47.68
CA SER A 325 -5.42 -4.20 47.11
C SER A 325 -4.46 -3.12 46.60
N HIS A 326 -3.39 -2.79 47.35
CA HIS A 326 -2.39 -1.81 46.91
C HIS A 326 -1.65 -2.25 45.64
N LEU A 327 -1.32 -3.54 45.52
CA LEU A 327 -0.65 -4.09 44.35
C LEU A 327 -1.57 -4.07 43.13
N LYS A 328 -2.83 -4.52 43.28
CA LYS A 328 -3.85 -4.43 42.22
C LYS A 328 -4.07 -2.99 41.78
N ASN A 329 -4.14 -2.04 42.71
CA ASN A 329 -4.30 -0.62 42.39
C ASN A 329 -3.14 -0.07 41.55
N ARG A 330 -1.90 -0.46 41.84
CA ARG A 330 -0.73 -0.08 41.03
C ARG A 330 -0.81 -0.63 39.60
N ILE A 331 -1.22 -1.90 39.45
CA ILE A 331 -1.39 -2.55 38.15
C ILE A 331 -2.53 -1.89 37.35
N ILE A 332 -3.65 -1.57 38.01
CA ILE A 332 -4.77 -0.82 37.41
C ILE A 332 -4.30 0.56 36.93
N GLN A 333 -3.49 1.27 37.72
CA GLN A 333 -2.97 2.58 37.31
C GLN A 333 -2.12 2.49 36.05
N LYS A 334 -1.33 1.42 35.91
CA LYS A 334 -0.45 1.18 34.75
C LYS A 334 -1.22 0.76 33.50
N HIS A 335 -2.18 -0.15 33.62
CA HIS A 335 -2.85 -0.81 32.49
C HIS A 335 -4.38 -0.63 32.49
N ASN A 336 -4.85 0.51 32.99
CA ASN A 336 -6.27 0.79 33.25
C ASN A 336 -7.17 0.47 32.05
N GLN A 337 -6.73 0.80 30.84
CA GLN A 337 -7.51 0.62 29.62
C GLN A 337 -7.73 -0.85 29.25
N ILE A 338 -6.75 -1.70 29.53
CA ILE A 338 -6.79 -3.13 29.21
C ILE A 338 -7.61 -3.87 30.27
N ILE A 339 -7.39 -3.54 31.55
CA ILE A 339 -8.02 -4.20 32.69
C ILE A 339 -9.52 -3.91 32.75
N LYS A 340 -9.95 -2.66 32.49
CA LYS A 340 -11.38 -2.30 32.52
C LYS A 340 -12.24 -3.06 31.50
N LYS A 341 -11.63 -3.59 30.45
CA LYS A 341 -12.32 -4.27 29.35
C LYS A 341 -12.42 -5.78 29.55
N ARG A 342 -11.82 -6.33 30.61
CA ARG A 342 -11.64 -7.77 30.77
C ARG A 342 -11.92 -8.24 32.19
N ASN A 343 -12.44 -9.46 32.29
CA ASN A 343 -12.52 -10.18 33.56
C ASN A 343 -11.19 -10.89 33.88
N SER A 344 -11.08 -11.46 35.08
CA SER A 344 -9.85 -12.13 35.52
C SER A 344 -9.43 -13.30 34.62
N SER A 345 -10.37 -14.09 34.12
CA SER A 345 -10.06 -15.22 33.22
C SER A 345 -9.50 -14.73 31.88
N GLU A 346 -10.09 -13.68 31.31
CA GLU A 346 -9.60 -13.06 30.07
C GLU A 346 -8.22 -12.42 30.23
N LEU A 347 -7.92 -11.89 31.42
CA LEU A 347 -6.59 -11.36 31.74
C LEU A 347 -5.54 -12.47 31.91
N ALA A 348 -5.92 -13.61 32.48
CA ALA A 348 -5.05 -14.78 32.55
C ALA A 348 -4.74 -15.33 31.14
N GLU A 349 -5.77 -15.45 30.29
CA GLU A 349 -5.60 -15.87 28.89
C GLU A 349 -4.73 -14.86 28.10
N LEU A 350 -4.94 -13.55 28.31
CA LEU A 350 -4.11 -12.51 27.70
C LEU A 350 -2.65 -12.63 28.14
N ALA A 351 -2.40 -12.88 29.44
CA ALA A 351 -1.06 -13.10 29.96
C ALA A 351 -0.38 -14.29 29.29
N GLU A 352 -1.09 -15.42 29.18
CA GLU A 352 -0.59 -16.62 28.50
C GLU A 352 -0.19 -16.31 27.05
N LYS A 353 -1.08 -15.64 26.30
CA LYS A 353 -0.79 -15.21 24.92
C LYS A 353 0.43 -14.30 24.84
N ILE A 354 0.62 -13.38 25.79
CA ILE A 354 1.80 -12.50 25.83
C ILE A 354 3.09 -13.29 26.10
N PHE A 355 3.06 -14.28 27.00
CA PHE A 355 4.22 -15.14 27.24
C PHE A 355 4.56 -15.99 26.02
N GLN A 356 3.56 -16.59 25.38
CA GLN A 356 3.73 -17.33 24.13
C GLN A 356 4.33 -16.44 23.02
N LEU A 357 3.85 -15.19 22.92
CA LEU A 357 4.35 -14.20 21.95
C LEU A 357 5.82 -13.91 22.19
N TYR A 358 6.20 -13.66 23.44
CA TYR A 358 7.60 -13.42 23.81
C TYR A 358 8.49 -14.61 23.47
N ALA A 359 8.04 -15.83 23.80
CA ALA A 359 8.79 -17.06 23.50
C ALA A 359 9.02 -17.24 21.99
N LEU A 360 8.00 -17.02 21.16
CA LEU A 360 8.11 -17.10 19.71
C LEU A 360 9.06 -16.04 19.12
N ILE A 361 9.02 -14.82 19.65
CA ILE A 361 9.93 -13.74 19.24
C ILE A 361 11.38 -14.12 19.57
N GLU A 362 11.65 -14.60 20.78
CA GLU A 362 13.00 -15.00 21.19
C GLU A 362 13.51 -16.22 20.41
N GLU A 363 12.66 -17.22 20.16
CA GLU A 363 12.96 -18.36 19.29
C GLU A 363 13.43 -17.86 17.91
N LYS A 364 12.66 -16.94 17.31
CA LYS A 364 12.97 -16.39 15.98
C LYS A 364 14.28 -15.60 15.97
N ARG A 365 14.49 -14.72 16.93
CA ARG A 365 15.72 -13.91 17.06
C ARG A 365 16.96 -14.79 17.26
N ARG A 366 16.84 -15.88 18.04
CA ARG A 366 17.94 -16.85 18.24
C ARG A 366 18.27 -17.60 16.96
N ARG A 367 17.26 -18.06 16.21
CA ARG A 367 17.47 -18.73 14.92
C ARG A 367 18.25 -17.87 13.94
N GLU A 368 17.99 -16.57 13.89
CA GLU A 368 18.73 -15.66 13.00
C GLU A 368 20.16 -15.41 13.47
N LYS A 369 20.36 -15.31 14.79
CA LYS A 369 21.69 -15.05 15.36
C LYS A 369 22.62 -16.27 15.30
N TYR A 370 22.08 -17.48 15.43
CA TYR A 370 22.86 -18.72 15.56
C TYR A 370 22.67 -19.72 14.41
N GLY A 371 21.70 -19.51 13.52
CA GLY A 371 21.33 -20.45 12.44
C GLY A 371 22.30 -20.53 11.26
N TYR A 372 23.40 -19.78 11.25
CA TYR A 372 24.46 -19.93 10.24
C TYR A 372 25.49 -21.03 10.55
N PHE A 373 25.36 -21.75 11.69
CA PHE A 373 26.34 -22.76 12.11
C PHE A 373 25.87 -24.22 12.04
N VAL A 374 24.74 -24.52 11.39
CA VAL A 374 24.34 -25.92 11.18
C VAL A 374 23.88 -26.12 9.74
N SER A 375 24.85 -26.40 8.87
CA SER A 375 24.62 -27.25 7.69
C SER A 375 25.42 -28.54 7.92
N PRO A 376 24.81 -29.74 7.78
CA PRO A 376 25.56 -30.95 7.44
C PRO A 376 26.31 -30.79 6.12
#